data_AF-A0A953JUC2-F1
#
_entry.id   AF-A0A953JUC2-F1
#
_cell.length_a   1.000
_cell.length_b   1.000
_cell.length_c   1.000
_cell.angle_alpha   90.00
_cell.angle_beta   90.00
_cell.angle_gamma   90.00
#
_symmetry.space_group_name_H-M   'P 1'
#
loop_
_entity.id
_entity.type
_entity.pdbx_description
1 polymer ?
#
loop_
_entity_poly.entity_id
_entity_poly.type
_entity_poly.pdbx_seq_one_letter_code
_entity_poly.pdbx_strand_id
1 'polypeptide(L)'
;MNAAPYGFRIVGTCHETRRLVTASAALTAYAACDERAQVERESYLSAFQYGAEFRQHLEATGATKNYRGPCWAPWLWFDIDREGDIEGARRDAARLCLTLIERFGVSDDALPIFLSGGKGFHVGLPTSLWRPEPSDLFDKHAKQLAETLAASAQVRIDRGVYDKVRAFRAPNSRHPKSGLHKRLLALDQLTHWKAEAIAELAKAPAPFDWPEPPAICERAKLDWREAVAAVNDHQAAHAERRQHGAPAALNRSTLAFIRDGADTGDRHRLLFSAAANLAEFNCPSELAHALLTEAGLDSGLPPKEVRRQIDCGLNHKGDAP
;
A
#
# COMPACT_ATOMS: atom_id res chain seq x y z
N MET A 1 15.96 -13.57 18.05
CA MET A 1 14.52 -13.81 17.83
C MET A 1 14.05 -12.83 16.77
N ASN A 2 13.27 -13.27 15.77
CA ASN A 2 12.64 -12.34 14.82
C ASN A 2 11.67 -11.44 15.63
N ALA A 3 11.93 -10.13 15.66
CA ALA A 3 11.16 -9.18 16.46
C ALA A 3 9.71 -9.01 15.96
N ALA A 4 9.41 -9.46 14.75
CA ALA A 4 8.08 -9.39 14.17
C ALA A 4 7.68 -10.73 13.51
N PRO A 5 7.42 -11.81 14.28
CA PRO A 5 7.17 -13.14 13.70
C PRO A 5 5.72 -13.33 13.22
N TYR A 6 4.81 -12.45 13.61
CA TYR A 6 3.39 -12.62 13.37
C TYR A 6 2.91 -11.87 12.13
N GLY A 7 1.89 -12.41 11.49
CA GLY A 7 1.09 -11.73 10.48
C GLY A 7 -0.36 -12.16 10.62
N PHE A 8 -1.18 -11.81 9.65
CA PHE A 8 -2.50 -12.40 9.52
C PHE A 8 -2.70 -13.01 8.13
N ARG A 9 -3.58 -14.01 8.07
CA ARG A 9 -4.05 -14.66 6.85
C ARG A 9 -5.56 -14.52 6.75
N ILE A 10 -6.02 -14.29 5.54
CA ILE A 10 -7.43 -14.28 5.16
C ILE A 10 -7.61 -15.30 4.04
N VAL A 11 -8.64 -16.14 4.15
CA VAL A 11 -9.03 -17.08 3.08
C VAL A 11 -10.45 -16.71 2.66
N GLY A 12 -10.64 -16.44 1.37
CA GLY A 12 -11.83 -15.79 0.83
C GLY A 12 -11.61 -14.28 0.62
N THR A 13 -12.70 -13.52 0.65
CA THR A 13 -12.67 -12.07 0.40
C THR A 13 -11.87 -11.33 1.48
N CYS A 14 -11.41 -10.11 1.20
CA CYS A 14 -10.65 -9.30 2.16
C CYS A 14 -11.45 -8.85 3.41
N HIS A 15 -12.76 -9.15 3.44
CA HIS A 15 -13.65 -8.90 4.58
C HIS A 15 -13.77 -10.10 5.52
N GLU A 16 -13.27 -11.27 5.12
CA GLU A 16 -13.24 -12.46 5.95
C GLU A 16 -12.32 -12.29 7.17
N THR A 17 -12.46 -13.21 8.11
CA THR A 17 -11.69 -13.21 9.36
C THR A 17 -10.19 -13.18 9.11
N ARG A 18 -9.50 -12.20 9.71
CA ARG A 18 -8.04 -12.10 9.77
C ARG A 18 -7.53 -13.04 10.86
N ARG A 19 -7.00 -14.20 10.47
CA ARG A 19 -6.47 -15.20 11.39
C ARG A 19 -4.99 -14.95 11.65
N LEU A 20 -4.58 -14.91 12.91
CA LEU A 20 -3.17 -14.79 13.29
C LEU A 20 -2.38 -16.00 12.75
N VAL A 21 -1.20 -15.74 12.20
CA VAL A 21 -0.29 -16.77 11.70
C VAL A 21 1.16 -16.39 12.00
N THR A 22 2.06 -17.37 11.97
CA THR A 22 3.49 -17.09 11.80
C THR A 22 3.71 -16.63 10.35
N ALA A 23 4.19 -15.39 10.18
CA ALA A 23 4.24 -14.73 8.88
C ALA A 23 5.12 -15.48 7.87
N SER A 24 6.32 -15.88 8.28
CA SER A 24 7.25 -16.63 7.42
C SER A 24 6.66 -17.98 6.99
N ALA A 25 6.11 -18.75 7.93
CA ALA A 25 5.52 -20.06 7.63
C ALA A 25 4.34 -19.94 6.64
N ALA A 26 3.48 -18.93 6.79
CA ALA A 26 2.40 -18.68 5.85
C ALA A 26 2.95 -18.30 4.46
N LEU A 27 3.93 -17.41 4.40
CA LEU A 27 4.54 -16.98 3.14
C LEU A 27 5.21 -18.15 2.40
N THR A 28 5.96 -19.00 3.11
CA THR A 28 6.57 -20.22 2.56
C THR A 28 5.52 -21.21 2.06
N ALA A 29 4.43 -21.41 2.79
CA ALA A 29 3.35 -22.31 2.37
C ALA A 29 2.70 -21.86 1.05
N TYR A 30 2.46 -20.56 0.88
CA TYR A 30 1.93 -20.01 -0.38
C TYR A 30 2.96 -20.09 -1.53
N ALA A 31 4.24 -19.87 -1.25
CA ALA A 31 5.31 -20.00 -2.24
C ALA A 31 5.47 -21.45 -2.71
N ALA A 32 5.34 -22.42 -1.82
CA ALA A 32 5.44 -23.85 -2.14
C ALA A 32 4.15 -24.48 -2.72
N CYS A 33 3.07 -23.71 -2.87
CA CYS A 33 1.74 -24.23 -3.21
C CYS A 33 1.25 -25.34 -2.25
N ASP A 34 1.60 -25.25 -0.96
CA ASP A 34 1.18 -26.23 0.05
C ASP A 34 -0.37 -26.27 0.14
N GLU A 35 -0.95 -27.47 0.28
CA GLU A 35 -2.41 -27.66 0.36
C GLU A 35 -3.07 -26.77 1.44
N ARG A 36 -2.39 -26.57 2.57
CA ARG A 36 -2.87 -25.73 3.69
C ARG A 36 -3.00 -24.26 3.28
N ALA A 37 -2.23 -23.81 2.29
CA ALA A 37 -2.29 -22.46 1.74
C ALA A 37 -3.55 -22.22 0.90
N GLN A 38 -4.21 -23.27 0.40
CA GLN A 38 -5.46 -23.18 -0.38
C GLN A 38 -5.33 -22.20 -1.58
N VAL A 39 -4.27 -22.35 -2.39
CA VAL A 39 -3.92 -21.43 -3.48
C VAL A 39 -5.02 -21.28 -4.55
N GLU A 40 -5.88 -22.28 -4.70
CA GLU A 40 -7.07 -22.26 -5.58
C GLU A 40 -8.16 -21.28 -5.13
N ARG A 41 -8.05 -20.76 -3.90
CA ARG A 41 -8.98 -19.76 -3.36
C ARG A 41 -8.34 -18.39 -3.36
N GLU A 42 -9.22 -17.38 -3.41
CA GLU A 42 -8.81 -16.04 -3.03
C GLU A 42 -8.28 -16.06 -1.59
N SER A 43 -7.14 -15.40 -1.37
CA SER A 43 -6.44 -15.36 -0.10
C SER A 43 -5.52 -14.16 0.00
N TYR A 44 -5.35 -13.69 1.22
CA TYR A 44 -4.53 -12.53 1.55
C TYR A 44 -3.63 -12.84 2.74
N LEU A 45 -2.44 -12.26 2.73
CA LEU A 45 -1.55 -12.15 3.89
C LEU A 45 -1.48 -10.68 4.32
N SER A 46 -0.99 -10.40 5.51
CA SER A 46 -0.66 -9.03 5.90
C SER A 46 0.54 -8.51 5.09
N ALA A 47 0.47 -7.26 4.63
CA ALA A 47 1.61 -6.61 3.96
C ALA A 47 2.80 -6.42 4.91
N PHE A 48 2.50 -6.22 6.20
CA PHE A 48 3.47 -6.10 7.28
C PHE A 48 3.44 -7.31 8.22
N GLN A 49 4.49 -7.44 9.01
CA GLN A 49 4.66 -8.37 10.11
C GLN A 49 4.70 -7.59 11.43
N TYR A 50 4.40 -8.28 12.52
CA TYR A 50 4.16 -7.66 13.82
C TYR A 50 4.75 -8.49 14.97
N GLY A 51 5.03 -7.79 16.06
CA GLY A 51 5.47 -8.36 17.34
C GLY A 51 4.32 -8.96 18.17
N ALA A 52 4.62 -9.31 19.42
CA ALA A 52 3.67 -9.90 20.35
C ALA A 52 2.51 -8.95 20.69
N GLU A 53 2.73 -7.64 20.60
CA GLU A 53 1.77 -6.57 20.83
C GLU A 53 0.56 -6.68 19.90
N PHE A 54 0.78 -7.10 18.65
CA PHE A 54 -0.30 -7.31 17.69
C PHE A 54 -1.16 -8.52 18.05
N ARG A 55 -0.53 -9.60 18.52
CA ARG A 55 -1.26 -10.76 19.03
C ARG A 55 -2.12 -10.37 20.22
N GLN A 56 -1.57 -9.65 21.19
CA GLN A 56 -2.31 -9.15 22.36
C GLN A 56 -3.48 -8.25 21.93
N HIS A 57 -3.26 -7.34 20.97
CA HIS A 57 -4.31 -6.49 20.41
C HIS A 57 -5.44 -7.32 19.80
N LEU A 58 -5.11 -8.35 19.03
CA LEU A 58 -6.11 -9.21 18.40
C LEU A 58 -6.86 -10.06 19.44
N GLU A 59 -6.18 -10.58 20.46
CA GLU A 59 -6.79 -11.32 21.57
C GLU A 59 -7.75 -10.42 22.37
N ALA A 60 -7.40 -9.16 22.59
CA ALA A 60 -8.20 -8.21 23.35
C ALA A 60 -9.42 -7.66 22.57
N THR A 61 -9.26 -7.41 21.27
CA THR A 61 -10.27 -6.69 20.47
C THR A 61 -11.02 -7.55 19.47
N GLY A 62 -10.53 -8.76 19.17
CA GLY A 62 -11.05 -9.62 18.10
C GLY A 62 -10.87 -9.07 16.68
N ALA A 63 -10.19 -7.93 16.51
CA ALA A 63 -10.01 -7.28 15.21
C ALA A 63 -8.61 -6.68 15.05
N THR A 64 -8.16 -6.53 13.81
CA THR A 64 -6.87 -5.87 13.52
C THR A 64 -6.98 -4.35 13.37
N LYS A 65 -8.22 -3.84 13.26
CA LYS A 65 -8.48 -2.41 13.06
C LYS A 65 -7.87 -1.61 14.21
N ASN A 66 -7.40 -0.41 13.90
CA ASN A 66 -6.83 0.53 14.87
C ASN A 66 -5.59 0.03 15.62
N TYR A 67 -4.93 -1.04 15.17
CA TYR A 67 -3.60 -1.35 15.68
C TYR A 67 -2.65 -0.16 15.40
N ARG A 68 -1.91 0.27 16.42
CA ARG A 68 -0.99 1.42 16.37
C ARG A 68 0.45 1.07 16.74
N GLY A 69 0.69 -0.16 17.19
CA GLY A 69 2.02 -0.59 17.63
C GLY A 69 3.00 -0.86 16.49
N PRO A 70 4.15 -1.46 16.84
CA PRO A 70 5.23 -1.64 15.89
C PRO A 70 4.85 -2.60 14.76
N CYS A 71 5.35 -2.30 13.56
CA CYS A 71 5.33 -3.22 12.43
C CYS A 71 6.67 -3.19 11.67
N TRP A 72 6.85 -4.16 10.78
CA TRP A 72 8.03 -4.35 9.95
C TRP A 72 7.66 -5.13 8.69
N ALA A 73 8.47 -5.14 7.65
CA ALA A 73 8.27 -6.04 6.50
C ALA A 73 9.59 -6.53 5.90
N PRO A 74 9.66 -7.78 5.40
CA PRO A 74 10.84 -8.29 4.68
C PRO A 74 11.01 -7.66 3.29
N TRP A 75 9.92 -7.11 2.74
CA TRP A 75 9.89 -6.49 1.43
C TRP A 75 9.18 -5.14 1.52
N LEU A 76 9.73 -4.14 0.85
CA LEU A 76 9.03 -2.92 0.50
C LEU A 76 8.25 -3.18 -0.81
N TRP A 77 6.92 -3.25 -0.73
CA TRP A 77 6.07 -3.62 -1.86
C TRP A 77 5.59 -2.40 -2.65
N PHE A 78 5.86 -2.40 -3.95
CA PHE A 78 5.28 -1.47 -4.91
C PHE A 78 4.09 -2.15 -5.59
N ASP A 79 2.90 -1.57 -5.47
CA ASP A 79 1.69 -2.02 -6.16
C ASP A 79 1.43 -1.10 -7.36
N ILE A 80 1.49 -1.66 -8.56
CA ILE A 80 1.49 -0.93 -9.83
C ILE A 80 0.28 -1.40 -10.64
N ASP A 81 -0.70 -0.54 -10.79
CA ASP A 81 -1.85 -0.77 -11.64
C ASP A 81 -2.09 0.40 -12.60
N ARG A 82 -2.72 0.08 -13.73
CA ARG A 82 -3.25 1.06 -14.67
C ARG A 82 -4.60 0.56 -15.15
N GLU A 83 -5.64 1.29 -14.81
CA GLU A 83 -7.00 0.92 -15.17
C GLU A 83 -7.14 0.81 -16.70
N GLY A 84 -7.48 -0.39 -17.19
CA GLY A 84 -7.63 -0.67 -18.62
C GLY A 84 -6.33 -0.79 -19.44
N ASP A 85 -5.15 -0.63 -18.83
CA ASP A 85 -3.84 -0.64 -19.54
C ASP A 85 -2.81 -1.53 -18.82
N ILE A 86 -3.05 -2.85 -18.83
CA ILE A 86 -2.15 -3.83 -18.20
C ILE A 86 -0.75 -3.81 -18.82
N GLU A 87 -0.63 -3.49 -20.11
CA GLU A 87 0.66 -3.41 -20.81
C GLU A 87 1.45 -2.15 -20.39
N GLY A 88 0.77 -1.03 -20.14
CA GLY A 88 1.36 0.11 -19.46
C GLY A 88 1.83 -0.22 -18.04
N ALA A 89 1.02 -0.95 -17.26
CA ALA A 89 1.42 -1.39 -15.92
C ALA A 89 2.65 -2.32 -15.96
N ARG A 90 2.74 -3.20 -16.96
CA ARG A 90 3.91 -4.07 -17.19
C ARG A 90 5.16 -3.24 -17.47
N ARG A 91 5.07 -2.26 -18.38
CA ARG A 91 6.19 -1.38 -18.74
C ARG A 91 6.66 -0.53 -17.56
N ASP A 92 5.73 -0.02 -16.75
CA ASP A 92 6.06 0.71 -15.53
C ASP A 92 6.73 -0.20 -14.48
N ALA A 93 6.22 -1.41 -14.27
CA ALA A 93 6.85 -2.38 -13.39
C ALA A 93 8.27 -2.74 -13.85
N ALA A 94 8.47 -2.95 -15.16
CA ALA A 94 9.80 -3.21 -15.72
C ALA A 94 10.75 -2.02 -15.50
N ARG A 95 10.29 -0.79 -15.77
CA ARG A 95 11.07 0.43 -15.55
C ARG A 95 11.45 0.58 -14.08
N LEU A 96 10.53 0.32 -13.16
CA LEU A 96 10.81 0.35 -11.73
C LEU A 96 11.87 -0.69 -11.36
N CYS A 97 11.74 -1.94 -11.81
CA CYS A 97 12.72 -2.99 -11.52
C CYS A 97 14.12 -2.59 -11.99
N LEU A 98 14.26 -2.15 -13.25
CA LEU A 98 15.55 -1.70 -13.80
C LEU A 98 16.14 -0.53 -13.00
N THR A 99 15.31 0.44 -12.61
CA THR A 99 15.74 1.58 -11.79
C THR A 99 16.24 1.13 -10.41
N LEU A 100 15.53 0.20 -9.75
CA LEU A 100 15.92 -0.32 -8.44
C LEU A 100 17.21 -1.16 -8.52
N ILE A 101 17.34 -1.99 -9.55
CA ILE A 101 18.53 -2.80 -9.84
C ILE A 101 19.75 -1.90 -10.02
N GLU A 102 19.65 -0.91 -10.92
CA GLU A 102 20.74 0.03 -11.19
C GLU A 102 21.12 0.84 -9.94
N ARG A 103 20.12 1.36 -9.22
CA ARG A 103 20.34 2.22 -8.05
C ARG A 103 21.04 1.50 -6.89
N PHE A 104 20.67 0.24 -6.65
CA PHE A 104 21.14 -0.50 -5.48
C PHE A 104 22.19 -1.57 -5.80
N GLY A 105 22.47 -1.82 -7.07
CA GLY A 105 23.45 -2.82 -7.52
C GLY A 105 23.07 -4.24 -7.13
N VAL A 106 21.76 -4.56 -7.14
CA VAL A 106 21.26 -5.92 -6.86
C VAL A 106 21.14 -6.74 -8.14
N SER A 107 21.15 -8.06 -8.03
CA SER A 107 20.86 -8.95 -9.15
C SER A 107 19.40 -8.84 -9.61
N ASP A 108 19.13 -9.28 -10.83
CA ASP A 108 17.79 -9.26 -11.43
C ASP A 108 16.80 -10.22 -10.75
N ASP A 109 17.29 -11.27 -10.11
CA ASP A 109 16.52 -12.22 -9.31
C ASP A 109 16.25 -11.76 -7.86
N ALA A 110 16.89 -10.68 -7.39
CA ALA A 110 16.74 -10.19 -6.03
C ALA A 110 15.36 -9.54 -5.77
N LEU A 111 14.65 -9.14 -6.83
CA LEU A 111 13.35 -8.49 -6.76
C LEU A 111 12.23 -9.51 -7.04
N PRO A 112 11.42 -9.92 -6.05
CA PRO A 112 10.24 -10.71 -6.34
C PRO A 112 9.21 -9.87 -7.11
N ILE A 113 8.92 -10.29 -8.34
CA ILE A 113 7.98 -9.64 -9.27
C ILE A 113 6.76 -10.55 -9.42
N PHE A 114 5.56 -10.01 -9.21
CA PHE A 114 4.33 -10.76 -9.38
C PHE A 114 3.35 -10.08 -10.32
N LEU A 115 2.68 -10.85 -11.20
CA LEU A 115 1.36 -10.45 -11.70
C LEU A 115 0.37 -10.52 -10.53
N SER A 116 -0.36 -9.44 -10.22
CA SER A 116 -1.21 -9.35 -9.02
C SER A 116 -2.57 -10.06 -9.09
N GLY A 117 -2.93 -10.59 -10.26
CA GLY A 117 -4.25 -11.17 -10.55
C GLY A 117 -4.94 -10.61 -11.80
N GLY A 118 -4.18 -10.00 -12.72
CA GLY A 118 -4.65 -9.55 -14.04
C GLY A 118 -4.87 -8.04 -14.20
N LYS A 119 -4.68 -7.24 -13.14
CA LYS A 119 -4.85 -5.78 -13.18
C LYS A 119 -3.56 -4.98 -13.09
N GLY A 120 -2.50 -5.59 -12.59
CA GLY A 120 -1.26 -4.91 -12.30
C GLY A 120 -0.18 -5.86 -11.82
N PHE A 121 0.86 -5.28 -11.24
CA PHE A 121 2.06 -5.96 -10.82
C PHE A 121 2.46 -5.56 -9.41
N HIS A 122 3.02 -6.49 -8.67
CA HIS A 122 3.68 -6.21 -7.40
C HIS A 122 5.18 -6.42 -7.54
N VAL A 123 5.98 -5.46 -7.11
CA VAL A 123 7.45 -5.58 -7.06
C VAL A 123 7.88 -5.44 -5.60
N GLY A 124 8.71 -6.36 -5.11
CA GLY A 124 9.27 -6.27 -3.75
C GLY A 124 10.73 -5.82 -3.79
N LEU A 125 11.09 -4.82 -2.99
CA LEU A 125 12.49 -4.48 -2.71
C LEU A 125 12.88 -5.07 -1.34
N PRO A 126 13.92 -5.94 -1.25
CA PRO A 126 14.30 -6.57 0.01
C PRO A 126 14.77 -5.55 1.03
N THR A 127 14.15 -5.55 2.22
CA THR A 127 14.58 -4.66 3.31
C THR A 127 15.91 -5.07 3.93
N SER A 128 16.43 -6.27 3.59
CA SER A 128 17.78 -6.71 3.96
C SER A 128 18.89 -5.78 3.44
N LEU A 129 18.59 -4.99 2.39
CA LEU A 129 19.49 -3.97 1.84
C LEU A 129 19.82 -2.88 2.88
N TRP A 130 18.91 -2.53 3.79
CA TRP A 130 19.15 -1.50 4.83
C TRP A 130 18.87 -1.95 6.26
N ARG A 131 18.29 -3.14 6.46
CA ARG A 131 17.98 -3.79 7.75
C ARG A 131 17.30 -2.84 8.75
N PRO A 132 16.12 -2.30 8.41
CA PRO A 132 15.38 -1.45 9.32
C PRO A 132 14.85 -2.27 10.51
N GLU A 133 14.79 -1.64 11.68
CA GLU A 133 14.13 -2.23 12.85
C GLU A 133 12.60 -2.03 12.78
N PRO A 134 11.80 -2.92 13.41
CA PRO A 134 10.38 -2.66 13.60
C PRO A 134 10.13 -1.35 14.34
N SER A 135 9.09 -0.62 13.96
CA SER A 135 8.69 0.62 14.66
C SER A 135 7.22 0.96 14.46
N ASP A 136 6.69 1.84 15.31
CA ASP A 136 5.30 2.34 15.23
C ASP A 136 5.02 3.14 13.96
N LEU A 137 6.07 3.60 13.27
CA LEU A 137 5.97 4.43 12.07
C LEU A 137 6.55 3.75 10.82
N PHE A 138 6.93 2.47 10.91
CA PHE A 138 7.56 1.74 9.81
C PHE A 138 6.74 1.80 8.52
N ASP A 139 5.41 1.66 8.60
CA ASP A 139 4.49 1.77 7.46
C ASP A 139 4.57 3.13 6.76
N LYS A 140 4.73 4.22 7.52
CA LYS A 140 4.87 5.58 6.98
C LYS A 140 6.25 5.79 6.37
N HIS A 141 7.31 5.28 7.00
CA HIS A 141 8.67 5.35 6.45
C HIS A 141 8.79 4.53 5.17
N ALA A 142 8.21 3.34 5.14
CA ALA A 142 8.10 2.48 3.95
C ALA A 142 7.36 3.21 2.83
N LYS A 143 6.20 3.80 3.12
CA LYS A 143 5.44 4.61 2.17
C LYS A 143 6.27 5.75 1.57
N GLN A 144 6.95 6.51 2.43
CA GLN A 144 7.77 7.65 2.01
C GLN A 144 8.92 7.20 1.09
N LEU A 145 9.66 6.15 1.48
CA LEU A 145 10.74 5.62 0.66
C LEU A 145 10.23 5.13 -0.71
N ALA A 146 9.14 4.37 -0.72
CA ALA A 146 8.59 3.86 -1.96
C ALA A 146 8.07 4.95 -2.89
N GLU A 147 7.42 5.99 -2.35
CA GLU A 147 6.99 7.14 -3.16
C GLU A 147 8.18 7.85 -3.79
N THR A 148 9.26 8.07 -3.03
CA THR A 148 10.50 8.67 -3.55
C THR A 148 11.14 7.81 -4.64
N LEU A 149 11.22 6.49 -4.45
CA LEU A 149 11.80 5.57 -5.44
C LEU A 149 10.94 5.46 -6.70
N ALA A 150 9.62 5.33 -6.54
CA ALA A 150 8.68 5.27 -7.65
C ALA A 150 8.68 6.58 -8.46
N ALA A 151 8.73 7.74 -7.78
CA ALA A 151 8.87 9.03 -8.44
C ALA A 151 10.18 9.14 -9.24
N SER A 152 11.29 8.63 -8.71
CA SER A 152 12.57 8.61 -9.43
C SER A 152 12.53 7.74 -10.70
N ALA A 153 11.71 6.68 -10.68
CA ALA A 153 11.43 5.83 -11.84
C ALA A 153 10.31 6.38 -12.74
N GLN A 154 9.68 7.50 -12.40
CA GLN A 154 8.49 8.04 -13.07
C GLN A 154 7.34 7.01 -13.15
N VAL A 155 7.11 6.28 -12.05
CA VAL A 155 6.07 5.26 -11.91
C VAL A 155 5.09 5.68 -10.82
N ARG A 156 3.79 5.56 -11.10
CA ARG A 156 2.74 5.72 -10.09
C ARG A 156 2.51 4.37 -9.39
N ILE A 157 2.33 4.41 -8.07
CA ILE A 157 2.04 3.24 -7.24
C ILE A 157 0.78 3.46 -6.40
N ASP A 158 0.04 2.38 -6.09
CA ASP A 158 -1.03 2.43 -5.11
C ASP A 158 -0.45 2.57 -3.70
N ARG A 159 -0.72 3.73 -3.10
CA ARG A 159 -0.28 4.13 -1.77
C ARG A 159 -1.04 3.40 -0.66
N GLY A 160 -2.18 2.79 -1.00
CA GLY A 160 -3.02 2.04 -0.08
C GLY A 160 -2.30 0.85 0.53
N VAL A 161 -1.33 0.26 -0.18
CA VAL A 161 -0.58 -0.92 0.29
C VAL A 161 0.13 -0.68 1.64
N TYR A 162 0.46 0.58 1.94
CA TYR A 162 1.15 0.99 3.17
C TYR A 162 0.20 1.26 4.36
N ASP A 163 -1.07 0.86 4.29
CA ASP A 163 -1.89 0.80 5.50
C ASP A 163 -1.33 -0.25 6.47
N LYS A 164 -1.13 0.13 7.73
CA LYS A 164 -0.44 -0.71 8.73
C LYS A 164 -1.04 -2.11 8.86
N VAL A 165 -2.34 -2.29 8.62
CA VAL A 165 -3.04 -3.59 8.68
C VAL A 165 -3.62 -4.00 7.33
N ARG A 166 -2.92 -3.64 6.24
CA ARG A 166 -3.30 -3.97 4.87
C ARG A 166 -3.31 -5.47 4.62
N ALA A 167 -4.43 -5.96 4.11
CA ALA A 167 -4.51 -7.25 3.44
C ALA A 167 -3.91 -7.14 2.03
N PHE A 168 -2.95 -8.01 1.72
CA PHE A 168 -2.21 -8.05 0.47
C PHE A 168 -2.34 -9.45 -0.14
N ARG A 169 -2.63 -9.55 -1.44
CA ARG A 169 -2.93 -10.85 -2.07
C ARG A 169 -1.75 -11.81 -1.89
N ALA A 170 -2.03 -13.00 -1.38
CA ALA A 170 -1.02 -14.01 -1.13
C ALA A 170 -0.41 -14.53 -2.45
N PRO A 171 0.89 -14.89 -2.50
CA PRO A 171 1.48 -15.55 -3.66
C PRO A 171 0.67 -16.78 -4.08
N ASN A 172 0.61 -17.08 -5.37
CA ASN A 172 -0.17 -18.16 -5.96
C ASN A 172 -1.68 -18.15 -5.66
N SER A 173 -2.23 -17.22 -4.88
CA SER A 173 -3.68 -17.13 -4.66
C SER A 173 -4.43 -16.77 -5.93
N ARG A 174 -5.54 -17.47 -6.18
CA ARG A 174 -6.45 -17.22 -7.29
C ARG A 174 -7.25 -15.93 -7.12
N HIS A 175 -7.26 -15.08 -8.14
CA HIS A 175 -8.08 -13.88 -8.19
C HIS A 175 -9.53 -14.23 -8.59
N PRO A 176 -10.55 -13.81 -7.84
CA PRO A 176 -11.92 -14.33 -8.01
C PRO A 176 -12.55 -13.94 -9.35
N LYS A 177 -12.30 -12.72 -9.86
CA LYS A 177 -12.90 -12.24 -11.12
C LYS A 177 -12.20 -12.76 -12.38
N SER A 178 -10.89 -12.59 -12.48
CA SER A 178 -10.09 -13.01 -13.64
C SER A 178 -9.80 -14.52 -13.65
N GLY A 179 -9.86 -15.19 -12.50
CA GLY A 179 -9.45 -16.59 -12.36
C GLY A 179 -7.94 -16.81 -12.38
N LEU A 180 -7.14 -15.77 -12.59
CA LEU A 180 -5.68 -15.84 -12.64
C LEU A 180 -5.07 -15.91 -11.24
N HIS A 181 -3.97 -16.64 -11.11
CA HIS A 181 -3.18 -16.73 -9.88
C HIS A 181 -2.17 -15.58 -9.80
N LYS A 182 -1.83 -15.16 -8.58
CA LYS A 182 -0.70 -14.25 -8.35
C LYS A 182 0.61 -14.99 -8.63
N ARG A 183 1.20 -14.82 -9.82
CA ARG A 183 2.39 -15.57 -10.25
C ARG A 183 3.66 -14.77 -10.14
N LEU A 184 4.70 -15.41 -9.61
CA LEU A 184 6.07 -14.89 -9.68
C LEU A 184 6.52 -14.89 -11.15
N LEU A 185 7.22 -13.83 -11.54
CA LEU A 185 7.80 -13.65 -12.88
C LEU A 185 9.30 -13.41 -12.74
N ALA A 186 10.06 -13.91 -13.71
CA ALA A 186 11.44 -13.46 -13.90
C ALA A 186 11.46 -12.06 -14.53
N LEU A 187 12.54 -11.30 -14.33
CA LEU A 187 12.68 -9.98 -14.94
C LEU A 187 12.59 -10.04 -16.47
N ASP A 188 13.25 -11.02 -17.09
CA ASP A 188 13.21 -11.25 -18.55
C ASP A 188 11.78 -11.43 -19.09
N GLN A 189 10.94 -12.17 -18.35
CA GLN A 189 9.54 -12.32 -18.69
C GLN A 189 8.80 -10.98 -18.57
N LEU A 190 9.05 -10.23 -17.50
CA LEU A 190 8.43 -8.93 -17.30
C LEU A 190 8.85 -7.93 -18.40
N THR A 191 10.09 -7.95 -18.87
CA THR A 191 10.62 -6.98 -19.86
C THR A 191 10.26 -7.35 -21.29
N HIS A 192 10.34 -8.63 -21.66
CA HIS A 192 10.26 -9.06 -23.06
C HIS A 192 8.93 -9.69 -23.47
N TRP A 193 8.10 -10.14 -22.52
CA TRP A 193 6.81 -10.74 -22.85
C TRP A 193 5.70 -9.69 -22.91
N LYS A 194 4.65 -10.00 -23.66
CA LYS A 194 3.39 -9.24 -23.62
C LYS A 194 2.55 -9.64 -22.40
N ALA A 195 1.71 -8.74 -21.91
CA ALA A 195 0.81 -9.02 -20.80
C ALA A 195 -0.07 -10.26 -21.00
N GLU A 196 -0.48 -10.57 -22.23
CA GLU A 196 -1.27 -11.76 -22.53
C GLU A 196 -0.51 -13.06 -22.25
N ALA A 197 0.77 -13.14 -22.64
CA ALA A 197 1.59 -14.33 -22.37
C ALA A 197 1.84 -14.52 -20.87
N ILE A 198 2.01 -13.42 -20.13
CA ILE A 198 2.11 -13.43 -18.66
C ILE A 198 0.79 -13.89 -18.04
N ALA A 199 -0.35 -13.48 -18.59
CA ALA A 199 -1.66 -13.91 -18.12
C ALA A 199 -1.90 -15.41 -18.38
N GLU A 200 -1.44 -15.95 -19.51
CA GLU A 200 -1.49 -17.39 -19.80
C GLU A 200 -0.70 -18.20 -18.75
N LEU A 201 0.51 -17.76 -18.39
CA LEU A 201 1.30 -18.36 -17.31
C LEU A 201 0.56 -18.34 -15.96
N ALA A 202 -0.29 -17.33 -15.75
CA ALA A 202 -1.06 -17.14 -14.53
C ALA A 202 -2.37 -17.92 -14.46
N LYS A 203 -2.70 -18.76 -15.45
CA LYS A 203 -3.85 -19.66 -15.36
C LYS A 203 -3.69 -20.78 -14.32
N ALA A 204 -2.46 -21.10 -13.93
CA ALA A 204 -2.17 -22.10 -12.91
C ALA A 204 -1.13 -21.56 -11.91
N PRO A 205 -1.20 -21.95 -10.63
CA PRO A 205 -0.15 -21.64 -9.67
C PRO A 205 1.12 -22.44 -9.99
N ALA A 206 2.26 -22.00 -9.48
CA ALA A 206 3.45 -22.84 -9.47
C ALA A 206 4.35 -22.50 -8.28
N PRO A 207 5.00 -23.51 -7.69
CA PRO A 207 5.91 -23.29 -6.60
C PRO A 207 7.11 -22.42 -7.03
N PHE A 208 7.67 -21.68 -6.09
CA PHE A 208 8.88 -20.89 -6.29
C PHE A 208 9.65 -20.74 -4.98
N ASP A 209 10.94 -20.42 -5.10
CA ASP A 209 11.79 -20.06 -3.98
C ASP A 209 11.91 -18.54 -3.85
N TRP A 210 11.94 -18.06 -2.61
CA TRP A 210 12.17 -16.64 -2.37
C TRP A 210 13.61 -16.28 -2.71
N PRO A 211 13.87 -15.07 -3.26
CA PRO A 211 15.23 -14.63 -3.53
C PRO A 211 16.08 -14.65 -2.28
N GLU A 212 17.35 -15.03 -2.44
CA GLU A 212 18.33 -14.93 -1.37
C GLU A 212 18.49 -13.47 -0.94
N PRO A 213 18.56 -13.16 0.38
CA PRO A 213 18.70 -11.79 0.83
C PRO A 213 20.00 -11.17 0.30
N PRO A 214 19.94 -10.06 -0.47
CA PRO A 214 21.15 -9.39 -0.93
C PRO A 214 21.94 -8.80 0.22
N ALA A 215 23.23 -8.54 -0.04
CA ALA A 215 24.10 -7.83 0.87
C ALA A 215 23.57 -6.42 1.17
N ILE A 216 24.00 -5.87 2.30
CA ILE A 216 23.65 -4.50 2.70
C ILE A 216 24.12 -3.51 1.63
N CYS A 217 23.28 -2.52 1.32
CA CYS A 217 23.56 -1.45 0.38
C CYS A 217 23.54 -0.10 1.12
N GLU A 218 24.69 0.59 1.16
CA GLU A 218 24.82 1.90 1.84
C GLU A 218 23.92 2.97 1.21
N ARG A 219 23.68 2.89 -0.10
CA ARG A 219 22.72 3.79 -0.76
C ARG A 219 21.30 3.58 -0.24
N ALA A 220 20.88 2.33 -0.06
CA ALA A 220 19.56 2.02 0.48
C ALA A 220 19.40 2.49 1.94
N LYS A 221 20.47 2.41 2.74
CA LYS A 221 20.48 2.98 4.11
C LYS A 221 20.31 4.50 4.10
N LEU A 222 21.02 5.19 3.21
CA LEU A 222 20.90 6.64 3.08
C LEU A 222 19.47 7.03 2.70
N ASP A 223 18.92 6.41 1.67
CA ASP A 223 17.56 6.67 1.20
C ASP A 223 16.52 6.39 2.31
N TRP A 224 16.70 5.32 3.10
CA TRP A 224 15.85 5.04 4.26
C TRP A 224 15.94 6.11 5.35
N ARG A 225 17.16 6.59 5.67
CA ARG A 225 17.36 7.66 6.66
C ARG A 225 16.70 8.96 6.22
N GLU A 226 16.79 9.30 4.93
CA GLU A 226 16.11 10.46 4.35
C GLU A 226 14.58 10.32 4.45
N ALA A 227 14.04 9.13 4.17
CA ALA A 227 12.61 8.85 4.33
C ALA A 227 12.14 8.96 5.80
N VAL A 228 12.94 8.48 6.75
CA VAL A 228 12.66 8.61 8.19
C VAL A 228 12.66 10.08 8.61
N ALA A 229 13.69 10.84 8.22
CA ALA A 229 13.80 12.26 8.51
C ALA A 229 12.59 13.04 7.96
N ALA A 230 12.24 12.82 6.69
CA ALA A 230 11.09 13.48 6.06
C ALA A 230 9.76 13.19 6.80
N VAL A 231 9.53 11.94 7.23
CA VAL A 231 8.33 11.59 8.00
C VAL A 231 8.32 12.27 9.37
N ASN A 232 9.47 12.32 10.06
CA ASN A 232 9.58 12.94 11.37
C ASN A 232 9.37 14.45 11.29
N ASP A 233 9.98 15.13 10.30
CA ASP A 233 9.82 16.56 10.06
C ASP A 233 8.36 16.89 9.75
N HIS A 234 7.68 16.07 8.94
CA HIS A 234 6.26 16.23 8.67
C HIS A 234 5.41 16.06 9.94
N GLN A 235 5.72 15.08 10.80
CA GLN A 235 4.99 14.90 12.07
C GLN A 235 5.22 16.05 13.05
N ALA A 236 6.46 16.53 13.18
CA ALA A 236 6.80 17.68 14.01
C ALA A 236 6.06 18.93 13.54
N ALA A 237 6.11 19.24 12.23
CA ALA A 237 5.38 20.37 11.66
C ALA A 237 3.86 20.26 11.86
N HIS A 238 3.29 19.06 11.75
CA HIS A 238 1.87 18.84 12.06
C HIS A 238 1.55 19.02 13.55
N ALA A 239 2.42 18.57 14.46
CA ALA A 239 2.24 18.73 15.90
C ALA A 239 2.34 20.20 16.32
N GLU A 240 3.32 20.94 15.78
CA GLU A 240 3.49 22.37 16.02
C GLU A 240 2.27 23.18 15.57
N ARG A 241 1.71 22.89 14.38
CA ARG A 241 0.49 23.54 13.88
C ARG A 241 -0.72 23.29 14.77
N ARG A 242 -0.84 22.08 15.34
CA ARG A 242 -1.92 21.73 16.28
C ARG A 242 -1.78 22.46 17.61
N GLN A 243 -0.55 22.58 18.13
CA GLN A 243 -0.29 23.24 19.41
C GLN A 243 -0.45 24.77 19.32
N HIS A 244 0.01 25.38 18.23
CA HIS A 244 0.03 26.84 18.10
C HIS A 244 -1.21 27.42 17.42
N GLY A 245 -2.18 26.59 17.00
CA GLY A 245 -3.38 27.05 16.30
C GLY A 245 -3.00 27.86 15.06
N ALA A 246 -2.47 27.19 14.02
CA ALA A 246 -2.19 27.87 12.77
C ALA A 246 -3.44 28.63 12.28
N PRO A 247 -3.31 29.86 11.75
CA PRO A 247 -4.46 30.56 11.19
C PRO A 247 -5.08 29.66 10.12
N ALA A 248 -6.38 29.39 10.24
CA ALA A 248 -7.09 28.54 9.32
C ALA A 248 -6.84 29.06 7.90
N ALA A 249 -6.14 28.26 7.10
CA ALA A 249 -5.89 28.51 5.69
C ALA A 249 -6.44 27.31 4.92
N LEU A 250 -7.05 27.57 3.76
CA LEU A 250 -7.43 26.47 2.88
C LEU A 250 -6.15 25.79 2.41
N ASN A 251 -6.04 24.50 2.68
CA ASN A 251 -4.90 23.71 2.24
C ASN A 251 -4.86 23.71 0.71
N ARG A 252 -3.65 23.67 0.12
CA ARG A 252 -3.49 23.60 -1.35
C ARG A 252 -4.28 22.45 -1.96
N SER A 253 -4.39 21.32 -1.26
CA SER A 253 -5.21 20.18 -1.68
C SER A 253 -6.70 20.48 -1.70
N THR A 254 -7.21 21.28 -0.76
CA THR A 254 -8.60 21.74 -0.74
C THR A 254 -8.89 22.64 -1.93
N LEU A 255 -8.00 23.60 -2.20
CA LEU A 255 -8.10 24.49 -3.37
C LEU A 255 -8.02 23.72 -4.69
N ALA A 256 -7.08 22.78 -4.79
CA ALA A 256 -6.94 21.93 -5.97
C ALA A 256 -8.17 21.03 -6.17
N PHE A 257 -8.72 20.45 -5.10
CA PHE A 257 -9.91 19.61 -5.19
C PHE A 257 -11.13 20.42 -5.64
N ILE A 258 -11.34 21.62 -5.09
CA ILE A 258 -12.43 22.52 -5.52
C ILE A 258 -12.31 22.85 -7.01
N ARG A 259 -11.09 23.06 -7.50
CA ARG A 259 -10.85 23.48 -8.89
C ARG A 259 -10.89 22.33 -9.90
N ASP A 260 -10.27 21.20 -9.55
CA ASP A 260 -9.91 20.15 -10.50
C ASP A 260 -10.47 18.76 -10.11
N GLY A 261 -11.10 18.61 -8.94
CA GLY A 261 -11.52 17.31 -8.43
C GLY A 261 -10.35 16.40 -8.06
N ALA A 262 -10.52 15.08 -8.21
CA ALA A 262 -9.50 14.07 -7.91
C ALA A 262 -9.66 12.77 -8.72
N ASP A 263 -8.54 12.08 -8.94
CA ASP A 263 -8.49 10.76 -9.57
C ASP A 263 -9.19 9.66 -8.71
N THR A 264 -9.59 8.57 -9.39
CA THR A 264 -10.33 7.39 -8.87
C THR A 264 -9.82 6.84 -7.53
N GLY A 265 -8.51 6.89 -7.30
CA GLY A 265 -7.87 6.34 -6.08
C GLY A 265 -7.94 7.24 -4.84
N ASP A 266 -8.01 8.57 -5.00
CA ASP A 266 -7.91 9.52 -3.89
C ASP A 266 -9.20 10.34 -3.66
N ARG A 267 -10.14 10.29 -4.60
CA ARG A 267 -11.39 11.09 -4.59
C ARG A 267 -12.18 11.10 -3.29
N HIS A 268 -12.39 9.95 -2.66
CA HIS A 268 -13.14 9.88 -1.38
C HIS A 268 -12.38 10.59 -0.26
N ARG A 269 -11.07 10.36 -0.18
CA ARG A 269 -10.20 10.92 0.87
C ARG A 269 -10.02 12.42 0.70
N LEU A 270 -9.81 12.89 -0.53
CA LEU A 270 -9.62 14.30 -0.81
C LEU A 270 -10.92 15.10 -0.66
N LEU A 271 -12.07 14.55 -1.07
CA LEU A 271 -13.37 15.18 -0.82
C LEU A 271 -13.64 15.34 0.69
N PHE A 272 -13.44 14.27 1.47
CA PHE A 272 -13.55 14.33 2.93
C PHE A 272 -12.59 15.35 3.54
N SER A 273 -11.33 15.33 3.12
CA SER A 273 -10.30 16.24 3.63
C SER A 273 -10.59 17.71 3.30
N ALA A 274 -11.14 17.98 2.11
CA ALA A 274 -11.55 19.32 1.71
C ALA A 274 -12.72 19.80 2.58
N ALA A 275 -13.72 18.95 2.82
CA ALA A 275 -14.85 19.26 3.72
C ALA A 275 -14.40 19.48 5.17
N ALA A 276 -13.48 18.67 5.70
CA ALA A 276 -12.93 18.87 7.04
C ALA A 276 -12.14 20.17 7.17
N ASN A 277 -11.34 20.54 6.16
CA ASN A 277 -10.63 21.82 6.17
C ASN A 277 -11.59 23.01 6.02
N LEU A 278 -12.72 22.89 5.30
CA LEU A 278 -13.78 23.90 5.32
C LEU A 278 -14.45 24.01 6.71
N ALA A 279 -14.59 22.90 7.43
CA ALA A 279 -15.17 22.88 8.78
C ALA A 279 -14.34 23.70 9.78
N GLU A 280 -13.01 23.75 9.60
CA GLU A 280 -12.10 24.60 10.41
C GLU A 280 -12.44 26.09 10.32
N PHE A 281 -13.17 26.52 9.28
CA PHE A 281 -13.67 27.89 9.10
C PHE A 281 -15.13 28.07 9.57
N ASN A 282 -15.72 27.08 10.22
CA ASN A 282 -17.16 27.03 10.49
C ASN A 282 -17.99 27.18 9.20
N CYS A 283 -17.50 26.63 8.07
CA CYS A 283 -18.20 26.69 6.80
C CYS A 283 -19.60 26.06 6.94
N PRO A 284 -20.68 26.78 6.61
CA PRO A 284 -22.03 26.22 6.63
C PRO A 284 -22.13 25.02 5.70
N SER A 285 -22.90 24.01 6.10
CA SER A 285 -23.08 22.78 5.31
C SER A 285 -23.52 23.09 3.87
N GLU A 286 -24.47 24.00 3.69
CA GLU A 286 -24.93 24.42 2.36
C GLU A 286 -23.79 24.96 1.48
N LEU A 287 -22.90 25.79 2.04
CA LEU A 287 -21.77 26.36 1.31
C LEU A 287 -20.73 25.28 0.98
N ALA A 288 -20.44 24.36 1.90
CA ALA A 288 -19.52 23.26 1.64
C ALA A 288 -20.05 22.31 0.55
N HIS A 289 -21.35 22.01 0.56
CA HIS A 289 -22.00 21.25 -0.53
C HIS A 289 -21.93 22.01 -1.85
N ALA A 290 -22.17 23.32 -1.86
CA ALA A 290 -22.07 24.15 -3.06
C ALA A 290 -20.63 24.16 -3.65
N LEU A 291 -19.60 24.17 -2.80
CA LEU A 291 -18.21 24.21 -3.24
C LEU A 291 -17.65 22.85 -3.69
N LEU A 292 -18.15 21.74 -3.14
CA LEU A 292 -17.51 20.43 -3.28
C LEU A 292 -18.32 19.40 -4.08
N THR A 293 -19.63 19.59 -4.25
CA THR A 293 -20.49 18.56 -4.85
C THR A 293 -20.11 18.30 -6.31
N GLU A 294 -19.97 19.35 -7.12
CA GLU A 294 -19.67 19.23 -8.55
C GLU A 294 -18.33 18.52 -8.77
N ALA A 295 -17.25 19.02 -8.13
CA ALA A 295 -15.94 18.38 -8.18
C ALA A 295 -15.96 16.91 -7.69
N GLY A 296 -16.78 16.59 -6.68
CA GLY A 296 -16.96 15.22 -6.20
C GLY A 296 -17.64 14.32 -7.23
N LEU A 297 -18.68 14.82 -7.90
CA LEU A 297 -19.38 14.10 -8.97
C LEU A 297 -18.49 13.90 -10.20
N ASP A 298 -17.76 14.93 -10.61
CA ASP A 298 -16.83 14.91 -11.75
C ASP A 298 -15.65 13.96 -11.51
N SER A 299 -15.27 13.77 -10.24
CA SER A 299 -14.32 12.73 -9.81
C SER A 299 -14.90 11.30 -9.91
N GLY A 300 -16.14 11.14 -10.36
CA GLY A 300 -16.83 9.86 -10.56
C GLY A 300 -17.42 9.24 -9.30
N LEU A 301 -17.70 10.03 -8.25
CA LEU A 301 -18.38 9.55 -7.06
C LEU A 301 -19.91 9.55 -7.25
N PRO A 302 -20.64 8.52 -6.78
CA PRO A 302 -22.10 8.57 -6.75
C PRO A 302 -22.62 9.71 -5.86
N PRO A 303 -23.75 10.36 -6.17
CA PRO A 303 -24.27 11.49 -5.39
C PRO A 303 -24.43 11.21 -3.89
N LYS A 304 -24.84 9.98 -3.53
CA LYS A 304 -24.97 9.55 -2.13
C LYS A 304 -23.62 9.49 -1.41
N GLU A 305 -22.56 9.06 -2.09
CA GLU A 305 -21.21 9.03 -1.53
C GLU A 305 -20.64 10.44 -1.41
N VAL A 306 -20.84 11.31 -2.41
CA VAL A 306 -20.43 12.72 -2.34
C VAL A 306 -21.03 13.38 -1.10
N ARG A 307 -22.35 13.29 -0.94
CA ARG A 307 -23.05 13.85 0.23
C ARG A 307 -22.49 13.29 1.53
N ARG A 308 -22.32 11.96 1.62
CA ARG A 308 -21.79 11.31 2.83
C ARG A 308 -20.39 11.82 3.16
N GLN A 309 -19.49 11.93 2.19
CA GLN A 309 -18.12 12.36 2.45
C GLN A 309 -18.04 13.81 2.91
N ILE A 310 -18.85 14.70 2.31
CA ILE A 310 -18.94 16.11 2.72
C ILE A 310 -19.49 16.20 4.15
N ASP A 311 -20.61 15.54 4.43
CA ASP A 311 -21.22 15.55 5.77
C ASP A 311 -20.29 14.95 6.83
N CYS A 312 -19.61 13.85 6.52
CA CYS A 312 -18.63 13.26 7.43
C CYS A 312 -17.44 14.18 7.65
N GLY A 313 -16.94 14.87 6.62
CA GLY A 313 -15.83 15.80 6.74
C GLY A 313 -16.21 17.03 7.59
N LEU A 314 -17.39 17.60 7.37
CA LEU A 314 -17.90 18.73 8.16
C LEU A 314 -18.10 18.39 9.64
N ASN A 315 -18.56 17.17 9.92
CA ASN A 315 -18.75 16.67 11.28
C ASN A 315 -17.47 16.06 11.87
N HIS A 316 -16.38 16.04 11.12
CA HIS A 316 -15.08 15.64 11.64
C HIS A 316 -14.61 16.75 12.58
N LYS A 317 -14.99 16.62 13.87
CA LYS A 317 -14.23 17.24 14.94
C LYS A 317 -12.81 16.74 14.74
N GLY A 318 -11.89 17.61 14.35
CA GLY A 318 -10.48 17.24 14.36
C GLY A 318 -10.23 16.65 15.74
N ASP A 319 -9.81 15.39 15.81
CA ASP A 319 -9.52 14.72 17.08
C ASP A 319 -8.41 15.54 17.77
N ALA A 320 -8.82 16.48 18.62
CA ALA A 320 -8.11 16.83 19.83
C ALA A 320 -8.39 15.70 20.81
N PRO A 321 -7.34 15.23 21.50
CA PRO A 321 -6.85 13.86 21.60
C PRO A 321 -7.88 12.75 21.87
#